data_AF-A0A851M524-F1
#
_entry.id   AF-A0A851M524-F1
#
_cell.length_a   1.000
_cell.length_b   1.000
_cell.length_c   1.000
_cell.angle_alpha   90.00
_cell.angle_beta   90.00
_cell.angle_gamma   90.00
#
_symmetry.space_group_name_H-M   'P 1'
#
loop_
_entity.id
_entity.type
_entity.pdbx_description
1 polymer ?
#
loop_
_entity_poly.entity_id
_entity_poly.type
_entity_poly.pdbx_seq_one_letter_code
_entity_poly.pdbx_strand_id
1 'polypeptide(L)'
;FSCEWAAEHFRFHHPHSNLAYALQARKVGTRAVLMAVQAHIITYLLFERDTEYTHLERLCRIGQREQGQALAMALAETLWAAGGGGRAIVCLISTAVTVMPRGGHRADTFTERIQLFEFTEKRAAQEFISDHINCFKCEGGHGVILFLYSLLFSRTLER
;
A
#
# COMPACT_ATOMS: atom_id res chain seq x y z
N PHE A 1 9.86 -8.89 -11.31
CA PHE A 1 8.46 -9.31 -11.08
C PHE A 1 7.84 -9.81 -12.38
N SER A 2 6.85 -10.73 -12.34
CA SER A 2 6.12 -11.14 -13.56
C SER A 2 5.13 -10.05 -14.02
N CYS A 3 4.58 -10.17 -15.23
CA CYS A 3 3.54 -9.25 -15.72
C CYS A 3 2.31 -9.20 -14.81
N GLU A 4 1.95 -10.34 -14.19
CA GLU A 4 0.85 -10.41 -13.23
C GLU A 4 1.17 -9.54 -12.01
N TRP A 5 2.33 -9.70 -11.40
CA TRP A 5 2.76 -8.87 -10.27
C TRP A 5 2.83 -7.38 -10.63
N ALA A 6 3.26 -7.06 -11.84
CA ALA A 6 3.31 -5.67 -12.31
C ALA A 6 1.91 -5.05 -12.42
N ALA A 7 0.89 -5.79 -12.82
CA ALA A 7 -0.47 -5.25 -12.92
C ALA A 7 -1.19 -5.10 -11.56
N GLU A 8 -0.66 -5.71 -10.50
CA GLU A 8 -1.34 -5.84 -9.22
C GLU A 8 -1.24 -4.58 -8.36
N HIS A 9 -2.38 -4.22 -7.78
CA HIS A 9 -2.61 -3.02 -6.97
C HIS A 9 -3.69 -3.33 -5.93
N PHE A 10 -3.82 -2.49 -4.91
CA PHE A 10 -4.79 -2.68 -3.82
C PHE A 10 -6.19 -2.26 -4.26
N ARG A 11 -6.85 -3.11 -5.04
CA ARG A 11 -8.18 -2.85 -5.58
C ARG A 11 -9.27 -3.28 -4.62
N PHE A 12 -10.14 -2.37 -4.21
CA PHE A 12 -11.34 -2.70 -3.43
C PHE A 12 -12.51 -3.18 -4.32
N HIS A 13 -13.49 -3.83 -3.71
CA HIS A 13 -14.83 -3.95 -4.30
C HIS A 13 -15.54 -2.58 -4.42
N HIS A 14 -16.66 -2.56 -5.15
CA HIS A 14 -17.41 -1.34 -5.38
C HIS A 14 -17.80 -0.65 -4.05
N PRO A 15 -17.64 0.68 -3.92
CA PRO A 15 -18.08 1.42 -2.74
C PRO A 15 -19.54 1.16 -2.39
N HIS A 16 -19.88 1.17 -1.10
CA HIS A 16 -21.23 0.94 -0.59
C HIS A 16 -21.84 -0.44 -0.95
N SER A 17 -21.04 -1.40 -1.38
CA SER A 17 -21.44 -2.81 -1.49
C SER A 17 -21.17 -3.57 -0.19
N ASN A 18 -21.77 -4.75 -0.04
CA ASN A 18 -21.55 -5.63 1.13
C ASN A 18 -20.07 -6.03 1.33
N LEU A 19 -19.24 -5.91 0.29
CA LEU A 19 -17.81 -6.23 0.33
C LEU A 19 -16.94 -4.98 0.15
N ALA A 20 -17.48 -3.76 0.32
CA ALA A 20 -16.74 -2.53 0.07
C ALA A 20 -15.47 -2.38 0.95
N TYR A 21 -15.38 -3.08 2.07
CA TYR A 21 -14.19 -3.15 2.92
C TYR A 21 -13.11 -4.12 2.41
N ALA A 22 -13.42 -4.96 1.43
CA ALA A 22 -12.57 -6.05 0.98
C ALA A 22 -11.76 -5.70 -0.29
N LEU A 23 -10.54 -6.20 -0.33
CA LEU A 23 -9.64 -6.19 -1.49
C LEU A 23 -9.95 -7.37 -2.43
N GLN A 24 -9.89 -7.11 -3.73
CA GLN A 24 -10.06 -8.12 -4.77
C GLN A 24 -8.75 -8.89 -4.98
N ALA A 25 -8.66 -10.14 -4.51
CA ALA A 25 -7.48 -11.00 -4.67
C ALA A 25 -7.60 -11.97 -5.86
N ARG A 26 -7.60 -11.42 -7.09
CA ARG A 26 -7.87 -12.16 -8.33
C ARG A 26 -6.78 -13.16 -8.69
N LYS A 27 -5.51 -12.84 -8.41
CA LYS A 27 -4.35 -13.67 -8.76
C LYS A 27 -3.78 -14.37 -7.54
N VAL A 28 -3.32 -15.62 -7.71
CA VAL A 28 -2.82 -16.44 -6.60
C VAL A 28 -1.48 -15.91 -6.07
N GLY A 29 -0.61 -15.40 -6.95
CA GLY A 29 0.76 -14.98 -6.58
C GLY A 29 0.83 -13.81 -5.60
N THR A 30 -0.05 -12.81 -5.71
CA THR A 30 -0.07 -11.61 -4.86
C THR A 30 -1.06 -11.71 -3.70
N ARG A 31 -1.90 -12.75 -3.68
CA ARG A 31 -2.98 -12.92 -2.70
C ARG A 31 -2.49 -12.86 -1.25
N ALA A 32 -1.36 -13.48 -0.94
CA ALA A 32 -0.85 -13.47 0.43
C ALA A 32 -0.57 -12.04 0.93
N VAL A 33 0.02 -11.19 0.09
CA VAL A 33 0.28 -9.78 0.42
C VAL A 33 -1.03 -9.01 0.57
N LEU A 34 -1.96 -9.17 -0.36
CA LEU A 34 -3.28 -8.53 -0.30
C LEU A 34 -4.04 -8.93 0.97
N MET A 35 -4.03 -10.21 1.34
CA MET A 35 -4.75 -10.70 2.52
C MET A 35 -4.09 -10.27 3.84
N ALA A 36 -2.76 -10.13 3.87
CA ALA A 36 -2.08 -9.54 5.03
C ALA A 36 -2.55 -8.09 5.25
N VAL A 37 -2.55 -7.27 4.19
CA VAL A 37 -3.05 -5.89 4.26
C VAL A 37 -4.55 -5.84 4.56
N GLN A 38 -5.34 -6.77 4.01
CA GLN A 38 -6.78 -6.89 4.28
C GLN A 38 -7.07 -7.04 5.78
N ALA A 39 -6.26 -7.79 6.52
CA ALA A 39 -6.42 -7.95 7.95
C ALA A 39 -6.28 -6.59 8.67
N HIS A 40 -5.24 -5.82 8.34
CA HIS A 40 -5.03 -4.47 8.89
C HIS A 40 -6.18 -3.50 8.52
N ILE A 41 -6.70 -3.59 7.29
CA ILE A 41 -7.88 -2.80 6.86
C ILE A 41 -9.09 -3.11 7.75
N ILE A 42 -9.40 -4.39 7.97
CA ILE A 42 -10.53 -4.80 8.80
C ILE A 42 -10.33 -4.35 10.25
N THR A 43 -9.12 -4.53 10.80
CA THR A 43 -8.78 -4.08 12.15
C THR A 43 -9.04 -2.58 12.32
N TYR A 44 -8.52 -1.75 11.40
CA TYR A 44 -8.75 -0.31 11.44
C TYR A 44 -10.24 0.05 11.37
N LEU A 45 -10.97 -0.54 10.43
CA LEU A 45 -12.40 -0.24 10.22
C LEU A 45 -13.27 -0.67 11.41
N LEU A 46 -12.92 -1.76 12.08
CA LEU A 46 -13.68 -2.26 13.22
C LEU A 46 -13.33 -1.52 14.51
N PHE A 47 -12.05 -1.25 14.78
CA PHE A 47 -11.60 -0.90 16.14
C PHE A 47 -11.02 0.51 16.27
N GLU A 48 -10.40 1.06 15.23
CA GLU A 48 -9.65 2.32 15.34
C GLU A 48 -10.41 3.51 14.74
N ARG A 49 -11.26 3.27 13.74
CA ARG A 49 -12.05 4.32 13.12
C ARG A 49 -13.17 4.78 14.04
N ASP A 50 -13.14 6.05 14.41
CA ASP A 50 -14.20 6.68 15.18
C ASP A 50 -15.46 6.91 14.32
N THR A 51 -16.56 6.24 14.67
CA THR A 51 -17.88 6.38 14.01
C THR A 51 -19.02 5.99 14.96
N GLU A 52 -20.18 6.60 14.77
CA GLU A 52 -21.42 6.36 15.52
C GLU A 52 -22.06 4.96 15.32
N TYR A 53 -21.52 4.13 14.41
CA TYR A 53 -22.10 2.84 14.04
C TYR A 53 -21.59 1.68 14.90
N THR A 54 -22.40 0.63 15.05
CA THR A 54 -21.96 -0.62 15.67
C THR A 54 -20.86 -1.30 14.82
N HIS A 55 -19.97 -2.08 15.45
CA HIS A 55 -18.75 -2.59 14.80
C HIS A 55 -18.98 -3.25 13.43
N LEU A 56 -20.02 -4.07 13.27
CA LEU A 56 -20.27 -4.78 12.00
C LEU A 56 -20.94 -3.88 10.93
N GLU A 57 -21.79 -2.94 11.33
CA GLU A 57 -22.43 -2.00 10.41
C GLU A 57 -21.41 -1.07 9.73
N ARG A 58 -20.27 -0.82 10.41
CA ARG A 58 -19.14 -0.07 9.86
C ARG A 58 -18.62 -0.68 8.56
N LEU A 59 -18.58 -2.01 8.45
CA LEU A 59 -18.07 -2.71 7.27
C LEU A 59 -19.01 -2.60 6.05
N CYS A 60 -20.32 -2.45 6.28
CA CYS A 60 -21.32 -2.41 5.23
C CYS A 60 -21.50 -1.01 4.62
N ARG A 61 -20.98 0.04 5.25
CA ARG A 61 -21.15 1.45 4.85
C ARG A 61 -19.81 2.12 4.52
N ILE A 62 -19.00 1.46 3.71
CA ILE A 62 -17.69 1.94 3.29
C ILE A 62 -17.78 2.61 1.91
N GLY A 63 -17.59 3.93 1.87
CA GLY A 63 -17.48 4.71 0.64
C GLY A 63 -16.05 4.75 0.09
N GLN A 64 -15.87 5.45 -1.04
CA GLN A 64 -14.57 5.53 -1.72
C GLN A 64 -13.49 6.22 -0.86
N ARG A 65 -13.89 7.22 -0.06
CA ARG A 65 -12.99 7.94 0.85
C ARG A 65 -12.52 7.03 1.97
N GLU A 66 -13.45 6.28 2.56
CA GLU A 66 -13.19 5.33 3.63
C GLU A 66 -12.28 4.19 3.19
N GLN A 67 -12.45 3.67 1.97
CA GLN A 67 -11.52 2.69 1.39
C GLN A 67 -10.09 3.23 1.30
N GLY A 68 -9.94 4.46 0.81
CA GLY A 68 -8.65 5.13 0.70
C GLY A 68 -7.98 5.32 2.07
N GLN A 69 -8.74 5.82 3.04
CA GLN A 69 -8.26 6.05 4.41
C GLN A 69 -7.87 4.73 5.10
N ALA A 70 -8.70 3.69 4.98
CA ALA A 70 -8.42 2.40 5.59
C ALA A 70 -7.18 1.73 4.98
N LEU A 71 -7.01 1.85 3.66
CA LEU A 71 -5.80 1.37 3.00
C LEU A 71 -4.58 2.19 3.45
N ALA A 72 -4.66 3.51 3.45
CA ALA A 72 -3.54 4.37 3.85
C ALA A 72 -3.09 4.07 5.28
N MET A 73 -4.04 3.91 6.21
CA MET A 73 -3.74 3.51 7.58
C MET A 73 -3.08 2.13 7.61
N ALA A 74 -3.68 1.13 6.96
CA ALA A 74 -3.13 -0.24 6.94
C ALA A 74 -1.70 -0.29 6.38
N LEU A 75 -1.41 0.44 5.30
CA LEU A 75 -0.07 0.51 4.72
C LEU A 75 0.90 1.22 5.68
N ALA A 76 0.51 2.36 6.25
CA ALA A 76 1.33 3.11 7.20
C ALA A 76 1.67 2.30 8.45
N GLU A 77 0.68 1.65 9.06
CA GLU A 77 0.86 0.74 10.19
C GLU A 77 1.85 -0.39 9.88
N THR A 78 1.67 -1.03 8.72
CA THR A 78 2.53 -2.15 8.33
C THR A 78 3.96 -1.70 8.07
N LEU A 79 4.16 -0.57 7.40
CA LEU A 79 5.51 -0.02 7.15
C LEU A 79 6.20 0.43 8.43
N TRP A 80 5.46 1.09 9.32
CA TRP A 80 5.96 1.53 10.62
C TRP A 80 6.38 0.35 11.49
N ALA A 81 5.54 -0.69 11.55
CA ALA A 81 5.86 -1.93 12.24
C ALA A 81 7.08 -2.64 11.62
N ALA A 82 7.19 -2.65 10.29
CA ALA A 82 8.35 -3.21 9.61
C ALA A 82 9.65 -2.50 10.00
N GLY A 83 9.64 -1.17 10.13
CA GLY A 83 10.78 -0.37 10.60
C GLY A 83 10.96 -0.32 12.12
N GLY A 84 10.44 -1.31 12.86
CA GLY A 84 10.63 -1.42 14.30
C GLY A 84 9.98 -0.30 15.11
N GLY A 85 9.04 0.44 14.53
CA GLY A 85 8.36 1.55 15.17
C GLY A 85 9.17 2.85 15.25
N GLY A 86 10.31 2.95 14.57
CA GLY A 86 11.15 4.16 14.55
C GLY A 86 11.24 4.85 13.19
N ARG A 87 10.92 4.14 12.10
CA ARG A 87 11.01 4.66 10.72
C ARG A 87 10.01 3.97 9.79
N ALA A 88 9.67 4.64 8.70
CA ALA A 88 9.01 4.05 7.55
C ALA A 88 9.61 4.62 6.26
N ILE A 89 9.76 3.77 5.25
CA ILE A 89 10.12 4.17 3.88
C ILE A 89 8.93 3.90 2.98
N VAL A 90 8.54 4.91 2.21
CA VAL A 90 7.50 4.81 1.17
C VAL A 90 8.16 4.91 -0.20
N CYS A 91 7.90 3.94 -1.06
CA CYS A 91 8.38 3.92 -2.44
C CYS A 91 7.27 4.37 -3.40
N LEU A 92 7.55 5.36 -4.24
CA LEU A 92 6.67 5.80 -5.32
C LEU A 92 7.41 5.78 -6.66
N ILE A 93 6.68 5.70 -7.77
CA ILE A 93 7.26 5.83 -9.12
C ILE A 93 7.31 7.31 -9.49
N SER A 94 8.48 7.77 -9.90
CA SER A 94 8.63 9.09 -10.49
C SER A 94 8.47 9.04 -12.01
N THR A 95 7.98 10.13 -12.60
CA THR A 95 8.02 10.35 -14.05
C THR A 95 9.44 10.66 -14.55
N ALA A 96 10.36 11.03 -13.65
CA ALA A 96 11.77 11.26 -13.96
C ALA A 96 12.62 10.00 -13.70
N VAL A 97 13.47 9.64 -14.66
CA VAL A 97 14.45 8.54 -14.49
C VAL A 97 15.48 8.97 -13.45
N THR A 98 15.48 8.28 -12.31
CA THR A 98 16.31 8.64 -11.15
C THR A 98 17.70 7.97 -11.22
N VAL A 99 17.86 6.93 -12.04
CA VAL A 99 19.12 6.19 -12.21
C VAL A 99 19.37 5.92 -13.69
N MET A 100 20.56 6.28 -14.19
CA MET A 100 21.00 5.86 -15.53
C MET A 100 21.37 4.36 -15.51
N PRO A 101 20.86 3.54 -16.45
CA PRO A 101 21.20 2.12 -16.51
C PRO A 101 22.72 1.95 -16.68
N ARG A 102 23.39 1.29 -15.73
CA ARG A 102 24.77 0.85 -15.93
C ARG A 102 24.77 -0.37 -16.85
N GLY A 103 25.55 -0.30 -17.92
CA GLY A 103 25.53 -1.24 -19.05
C GLY A 103 25.63 -2.71 -18.63
N GLY A 104 24.74 -3.53 -19.19
CA GLY A 104 24.74 -5.00 -19.08
C GLY A 104 23.55 -5.60 -18.32
N HIS A 105 22.80 -4.80 -17.54
CA HIS A 105 21.56 -5.27 -16.92
C HIS A 105 20.39 -5.07 -17.88
N ARG A 106 19.54 -6.09 -18.07
CA ARG A 106 18.23 -5.90 -18.73
C ARG A 106 17.48 -4.87 -17.88
N ALA A 107 17.38 -3.64 -18.38
CA ALA A 107 16.61 -2.60 -17.72
C ALA A 107 15.17 -3.09 -17.54
N ASP A 108 14.80 -3.52 -16.34
CA ASP A 108 13.40 -3.45 -15.96
C ASP A 108 13.14 -1.98 -15.70
N THR A 109 12.38 -1.35 -16.59
CA THR A 109 12.08 0.09 -16.64
C THR A 109 11.37 0.65 -15.39
N PHE A 110 11.30 -0.15 -14.33
CA PHE A 110 10.52 0.04 -13.13
C PHE A 110 11.37 0.45 -11.93
N THR A 111 12.40 -0.32 -11.56
CA THR A 111 13.22 -0.04 -10.35
C THR A 111 14.05 1.24 -10.48
N GLU A 112 14.45 1.59 -11.71
CA GLU A 112 15.24 2.80 -12.02
C GLU A 112 14.49 4.12 -11.82
N ARG A 113 13.17 4.04 -11.57
CA ARG A 113 12.27 5.19 -11.38
C ARG A 113 11.66 5.25 -9.98
N ILE A 114 12.05 4.34 -9.08
CA ILE A 114 11.55 4.33 -7.70
C ILE A 114 12.24 5.45 -6.91
N GLN A 115 11.43 6.33 -6.32
CA GLN A 115 11.85 7.29 -5.33
C GLN A 115 11.50 6.79 -3.94
N LEU A 116 12.44 6.95 -3.00
CA LEU A 116 12.30 6.55 -1.62
C LEU A 116 12.06 7.80 -0.77
N PHE A 117 11.01 7.77 0.04
CA PHE A 117 10.67 8.81 0.99
C PHE A 117 10.76 8.23 2.38
N GLU A 118 11.68 8.76 3.19
CA GLU A 118 11.92 8.30 4.55
C GLU A 118 11.19 9.19 5.56
N PHE A 119 10.56 8.55 6.54
CA PHE A 119 9.81 9.21 7.60
C PHE A 119 10.23 8.66 8.95
N THR A 120 10.50 9.56 9.90
CA THR A 120 10.79 9.25 11.30
C THR A 120 9.58 9.52 12.22
N GLU A 121 8.45 9.93 11.64
CA GLU A 121 7.19 10.10 12.34
C GLU A 121 6.09 9.32 11.61
N LYS A 122 5.39 8.46 12.35
CA LYS A 122 4.31 7.62 11.82
C LYS A 122 3.20 8.43 11.16
N ARG A 123 2.81 9.53 11.81
CA ARG A 123 1.72 10.40 11.34
C ARG A 123 2.07 11.06 10.01
N ALA A 124 3.29 11.56 9.86
CA ALA A 124 3.78 12.12 8.60
C ALA A 124 3.79 11.07 7.48
N ALA A 125 4.21 9.84 7.77
CA ALA A 125 4.16 8.74 6.81
C ALA A 125 2.71 8.41 6.38
N GLN A 126 1.78 8.38 7.34
CA GLN A 126 0.36 8.15 7.07
C GLN A 126 -0.27 9.24 6.21
N GLU A 127 0.00 10.51 6.52
CA GLU A 127 -0.48 11.65 5.73
C GLU A 127 0.08 11.59 4.30
N PHE A 128 1.38 11.32 4.15
CA PHE A 128 2.00 11.16 2.83
C PHE A 128 1.40 10.01 2.01
N ILE A 129 1.17 8.85 2.62
CA ILE A 129 0.53 7.71 1.95
C ILE A 129 -0.92 8.04 1.56
N SER A 130 -1.63 8.78 2.41
CA SER A 130 -3.00 9.21 2.14
C SER A 130 -3.07 10.11 0.90
N ASP A 131 -2.16 11.07 0.79
CA ASP A 131 -2.07 11.98 -0.36
C ASP A 131 -1.72 11.24 -1.66
N HIS A 132 -0.93 10.18 -1.56
CA HIS A 132 -0.45 9.39 -2.71
C HIS A 132 -1.15 8.03 -2.85
N ILE A 133 -2.32 7.86 -2.23
CA ILE A 133 -3.00 6.54 -2.14
C ILE A 133 -3.32 5.93 -3.50
N ASN A 134 -3.52 6.78 -4.52
CA ASN A 134 -3.81 6.35 -5.88
C ASN A 134 -2.62 5.62 -6.53
N CYS A 135 -1.37 5.87 -6.12
CA CYS A 135 -0.22 5.08 -6.57
C CYS A 135 -0.34 3.61 -6.14
N PHE A 136 -1.00 3.34 -5.02
CA PHE A 136 -1.21 1.99 -4.49
C PHE A 136 -2.51 1.35 -4.96
N LYS A 137 -3.54 2.16 -5.25
CA LYS A 137 -4.91 1.72 -5.56
C LYS A 137 -5.27 1.70 -7.04
N CYS A 138 -4.62 2.52 -7.88
CA CYS A 138 -4.98 2.63 -9.29
C CYS A 138 -4.29 1.58 -10.17
N GLU A 139 -4.99 1.18 -11.23
CA GLU A 139 -4.43 0.33 -12.27
C GLU A 139 -3.21 1.01 -12.92
N GLY A 140 -2.16 0.22 -13.18
CA GLY A 140 -0.88 0.73 -13.69
C GLY A 140 0.02 1.40 -12.64
N GLY A 141 -0.44 1.55 -11.39
CA GLY A 141 0.38 2.11 -10.30
C GLY A 141 1.41 1.14 -9.71
N HIS A 142 1.32 -0.15 -10.03
CA HIS A 142 2.19 -1.20 -9.48
C HIS A 142 2.19 -1.26 -7.94
N GLY A 143 1.03 -0.97 -7.33
CA GLY A 143 0.90 -0.70 -5.90
C GLY A 143 1.41 -1.81 -4.99
N VAL A 144 1.21 -3.09 -5.34
CA VAL A 144 1.69 -4.21 -4.52
C VAL A 144 3.22 -4.28 -4.53
N ILE A 145 3.85 -4.06 -5.69
CA ILE A 145 5.31 -4.05 -5.80
C ILE A 145 5.90 -2.86 -5.04
N LEU A 146 5.34 -1.67 -5.20
CA LEU A 146 5.78 -0.47 -4.48
C LEU A 146 5.69 -0.66 -2.97
N PHE A 147 4.61 -1.27 -2.50
CA PHE A 147 4.46 -1.60 -1.09
C PHE A 147 5.50 -2.62 -0.60
N LEU A 148 5.83 -3.65 -1.39
CA LEU A 148 6.88 -4.59 -1.03
C LEU A 148 8.27 -3.94 -0.94
N TYR A 149 8.62 -3.06 -1.87
CA TYR A 149 9.87 -2.29 -1.77
C TYR A 149 9.86 -1.39 -0.54
N SER A 150 8.75 -0.71 -0.28
CA SER A 150 8.55 0.12 0.91
C SER A 150 8.81 -0.69 2.19
N LEU A 151 8.26 -1.91 2.29
CA LEU A 151 8.48 -2.82 3.42
C LEU A 151 9.94 -3.22 3.57
N LEU A 152 10.57 -3.63 2.46
CA LEU A 152 11.95 -4.09 2.45
C LEU A 152 12.92 -2.99 2.90
N PHE A 153 12.71 -1.77 2.43
CA PHE A 153 13.53 -0.63 2.85
C PHE A 153 13.21 -0.15 4.27
N SER A 154 11.93 -0.17 4.68
CA SER A 154 11.52 0.18 6.06
C SER A 154 12.17 -0.72 7.10
N ARG A 155 12.20 -2.03 6.83
CA ARG A 155 12.77 -3.03 7.75
C ARG A 155 14.28 -2.91 7.97
N THR A 156 14.97 -2.13 7.14
CA THR A 156 16.43 -2.14 6.99
C THR A 156 16.98 -3.51 6.55
N LEU A 157 17.55 -3.57 5.35
CA LEU A 157 18.67 -4.46 5.06
C LEU A 157 19.93 -3.64 5.32
N GLU A 158 20.23 -3.31 6.58
CA GLU A 158 21.55 -2.74 6.86
C GLU A 158 22.62 -3.76 6.43
N ARG A 159 23.58 -3.23 5.68
CA ARG A 159 24.65 -3.90 4.95
C ARG A 159 25.83 -4.20 5.87
#